data_AF-A0A4Q2DZW0-F1
#
_entry.id   AF-A0A4Q2DZW0-F1
#
_cell.length_a   1.000
_cell.length_b   1.000
_cell.length_c   1.000
_cell.angle_alpha   90.00
_cell.angle_beta   90.00
_cell.angle_gamma   90.00
#
_symmetry.space_group_name_H-M   'P 1'
#
loop_
_entity.id
_entity.type
_entity.pdbx_description
1 polymer ?
#
loop_
_entity_poly.entity_id
_entity_poly.type
_entity_poly.pdbx_seq_one_letter_code
_entity_poly.pdbx_strand_id
1 'polypeptide(L)'
;MTKNIESKNTSTELFYDLAKRSFEASWKTMQDMCSDGISHLVDDADFMSAFIRITINHVCHNFDKLTAQEGHHGNIEEVNYEEVAERLVRNAWVFC
;
A
#
# COMPACT_ATOMS: atom_id res chain seq x y z
N MET A 1 -24.73 26.32 -0.50
CA MET A 1 -24.06 25.07 -0.93
C MET A 1 -22.76 24.96 -0.17
N THR A 2 -22.73 24.16 0.87
CA THR A 2 -21.52 23.90 1.66
C THR A 2 -20.68 22.90 0.86
N LYS A 3 -19.45 23.26 0.49
CA LYS A 3 -18.50 22.30 -0.09
C LYS A 3 -18.26 21.23 0.97
N ASN A 4 -18.73 20.01 0.74
CA ASN A 4 -18.29 18.85 1.51
C ASN A 4 -16.79 18.71 1.23
N ILE A 5 -15.97 19.29 2.10
CA ILE A 5 -14.56 18.91 2.19
C ILE A 5 -14.64 17.50 2.79
N GLU A 6 -14.57 16.47 1.94
CA GLU A 6 -14.27 15.12 2.40
C GLU A 6 -13.01 15.24 3.25
N SER A 7 -13.18 15.14 4.56
CA SER A 7 -12.08 15.04 5.48
C SER A 7 -11.41 13.72 5.13
N LYS A 8 -10.34 13.77 4.32
CA LYS A 8 -9.54 12.60 3.98
C LYS A 8 -9.17 11.91 5.29
N ASN A 9 -9.51 10.64 5.39
CA ASN A 9 -9.31 9.85 6.59
C ASN A 9 -7.79 9.74 6.86
N THR A 10 -7.32 10.43 7.91
CA THR A 10 -5.89 10.50 8.25
C THR A 10 -5.27 9.13 8.43
N SER A 11 -5.99 8.20 9.07
CA SER A 11 -5.54 6.81 9.28
C SER A 11 -5.37 6.07 7.95
N THR A 12 -6.28 6.27 7.00
CA THR A 12 -6.20 5.70 5.65
C THR A 12 -5.00 6.23 4.88
N GLU A 13 -4.70 7.53 4.97
CA GLU A 13 -3.52 8.12 4.32
C GLU A 13 -2.20 7.61 4.93
N LEU A 14 -2.11 7.56 6.26
CA LEU A 14 -0.95 6.99 6.95
C LEU A 14 -0.73 5.52 6.57
N PHE A 15 -1.82 4.74 6.55
CA PHE A 15 -1.77 3.33 6.16
C PHE A 15 -1.32 3.18 4.71
N TYR A 16 -1.89 3.96 3.79
CA TYR A 16 -1.51 3.93 2.39
C TYR A 16 -0.03 4.28 2.18
N ASP A 17 0.48 5.32 2.85
CA ASP A 17 1.89 5.70 2.72
C ASP A 17 2.84 4.58 3.14
N LEU A 18 2.55 3.94 4.29
CA LEU A 18 3.29 2.78 4.76
C LEU A 18 3.19 1.61 3.76
N ALA A 19 1.99 1.30 3.28
CA ALA A 19 1.76 0.21 2.33
C ALA A 19 2.46 0.46 1.00
N LYS A 20 2.45 1.69 0.48
CA LYS A 20 3.16 2.07 -0.73
C LYS A 20 4.66 1.85 -0.55
N ARG A 21 5.27 2.35 0.52
CA ARG A 21 6.71 2.15 0.77
C ARG A 21 7.07 0.67 0.94
N SER A 22 6.25 -0.11 1.63
CA SER A 22 6.45 -1.57 1.77
C SER A 22 6.30 -2.31 0.45
N PHE A 23 5.34 -1.93 -0.39
CA PHE A 23 5.14 -2.46 -1.74
C PHE A 23 6.40 -2.22 -2.59
N GLU A 24 6.83 -0.96 -2.68
CA GLU A 24 7.95 -0.55 -3.55
C GLU A 24 9.26 -1.22 -3.13
N ALA A 25 9.52 -1.31 -1.82
CA ALA A 25 10.69 -1.99 -1.29
C ALA A 25 10.68 -3.50 -1.63
N SER A 26 9.53 -4.15 -1.48
CA SER A 26 9.37 -5.57 -1.79
C SER A 26 9.49 -5.85 -3.28
N TRP A 27 8.89 -4.99 -4.12
CA TRP A 27 8.97 -5.08 -5.57
C TRP A 27 10.41 -4.94 -6.06
N LYS A 28 11.12 -3.91 -5.57
CA LYS A 28 12.53 -3.70 -5.91
C LYS A 28 13.40 -4.89 -5.50
N THR A 29 13.17 -5.44 -4.31
CA THR A 29 13.90 -6.63 -3.84
C THR A 29 13.67 -7.81 -4.78
N MET A 30 12.44 -8.03 -5.23
CA MET A 30 12.12 -9.09 -6.19
C MET A 30 12.79 -8.83 -7.55
N GLN A 31 12.75 -7.59 -8.04
CA GLN A 31 13.40 -7.19 -9.28
C GLN A 31 14.91 -7.44 -9.24
N ASP A 32 15.57 -7.14 -8.12
CA ASP A 32 17.00 -7.37 -7.93
C ASP A 32 17.37 -8.87 -7.85
N MET A 33 16.43 -9.73 -7.45
CA MET A 33 16.61 -11.18 -7.34
C MET A 33 16.35 -11.93 -8.67
N CYS A 34 15.53 -11.37 -9.54
CA CYS A 34 15.18 -11.99 -10.81
C CYS A 34 16.21 -11.62 -11.89
N SER A 35 16.71 -12.63 -12.62
CA SER A 35 17.63 -12.40 -13.75
C SER A 35 16.92 -11.79 -14.97
N ASP A 36 15.61 -12.05 -15.10
CA ASP A 36 14.73 -11.49 -16.11
C ASP A 36 13.85 -10.39 -15.51
N GLY A 37 13.44 -9.42 -16.33
CA GLY A 37 12.57 -8.33 -15.88
C GLY A 37 11.17 -8.81 -15.46
N ILE A 38 10.70 -8.33 -14.30
CA ILE A 38 9.42 -8.74 -13.69
C ILE A 38 8.23 -7.83 -14.02
N SER A 39 8.40 -6.81 -14.89
CA SER A 39 7.34 -5.82 -15.18
C SER A 39 6.05 -6.43 -15.71
N HIS A 40 6.15 -7.54 -16.46
CA HIS A 40 5.00 -8.29 -16.96
C HIS A 40 4.08 -8.85 -15.86
N LEU A 41 4.57 -9.00 -14.63
CA LEU A 41 3.76 -9.47 -13.51
C LEU A 41 2.73 -8.43 -13.04
N VAL A 42 2.87 -7.16 -13.43
CA VAL A 42 1.86 -6.13 -13.11
C VAL A 42 0.53 -6.41 -13.82
N ASP A 43 0.57 -7.02 -15.01
CA ASP A 43 -0.63 -7.41 -15.76
C ASP A 43 -1.27 -8.72 -15.23
N ASP A 44 -0.55 -9.48 -14.40
CA ASP A 44 -1.06 -10.71 -13.77
C ASP A 44 -1.92 -10.36 -12.55
N ALA A 45 -3.24 -10.41 -12.74
CA ALA A 45 -4.21 -10.07 -11.71
C ALA A 45 -4.10 -10.95 -10.44
N ASP A 46 -3.75 -12.24 -10.58
CA ASP A 46 -3.64 -13.16 -9.46
C ASP A 46 -2.38 -12.84 -8.65
N PHE A 47 -1.27 -12.61 -9.34
CA PHE A 47 -0.01 -12.19 -8.72
C PHE A 47 -0.19 -10.86 -8.00
N MET A 48 -0.72 -9.85 -8.67
CA MET A 48 -0.89 -8.51 -8.12
C MET A 48 -1.85 -8.50 -6.93
N SER A 49 -2.94 -9.25 -7.00
CA SER A 49 -3.87 -9.41 -5.87
C SER A 49 -3.19 -10.05 -4.66
N ALA A 50 -2.38 -11.09 -4.87
CA ALA A 50 -1.64 -11.75 -3.80
C ALA A 50 -0.58 -10.82 -3.19
N PHE A 51 0.17 -10.10 -4.04
CA PHE A 51 1.23 -9.19 -3.62
C PHE A 51 0.67 -8.04 -2.78
N ILE A 52 -0.38 -7.37 -3.26
CA ILE A 52 -1.07 -6.29 -2.54
C ILE A 52 -1.64 -6.79 -1.21
N ARG A 53 -2.27 -7.97 -1.19
CA ARG A 53 -2.81 -8.56 0.05
C ARG A 53 -1.70 -8.79 1.08
N ILE A 54 -0.54 -9.30 0.65
CA ILE A 54 0.61 -9.52 1.55
C ILE A 54 1.11 -8.19 2.09
N THR A 55 1.23 -7.16 1.26
CA THR A 55 1.62 -5.81 1.68
C THR A 55 0.65 -5.24 2.72
N ILE A 56 -0.66 -5.27 2.44
CA ILE A 56 -1.69 -4.77 3.36
C ILE A 56 -1.64 -5.53 4.68
N ASN A 57 -1.55 -6.87 4.64
CA ASN A 57 -1.44 -7.67 5.85
C ASN A 57 -0.19 -7.31 6.66
N HIS A 58 0.96 -7.12 6.00
CA HIS A 58 2.20 -6.73 6.69
C HIS A 58 2.03 -5.41 7.45
N VAL A 59 1.48 -4.38 6.78
CA VAL A 59 1.24 -3.07 7.41
C VAL A 59 0.20 -3.18 8.51
N CYS A 60 -0.90 -3.91 8.29
CA CYS A 60 -1.96 -4.10 9.29
C CYS A 60 -1.43 -4.67 10.60
N HIS A 61 -0.56 -5.69 10.56
CA HIS A 61 0.01 -6.29 11.77
C HIS A 61 1.04 -5.39 12.48
N ASN A 62 1.52 -4.33 11.82
CA ASN A 62 2.59 -3.48 12.34
C ASN A 62 2.19 -1.99 12.41
N PHE A 63 0.93 -1.65 12.12
CA PHE A 63 0.51 -0.27 11.86
C PHE A 63 0.84 0.66 13.03
N ASP A 64 0.36 0.33 14.22
CA ASP A 64 0.60 1.12 15.44
C ASP A 64 2.09 1.34 15.71
N LYS A 65 2.89 0.28 15.51
CA LYS A 65 4.34 0.33 15.72
C LYS A 65 5.01 1.25 14.70
N LEU A 66 4.67 1.09 13.42
CA LEU A 66 5.25 1.86 12.32
C LEU A 66 4.86 3.34 12.43
N THR A 67 3.59 3.65 12.71
CA THR A 67 3.16 5.05 12.89
C THR A 67 3.78 5.68 14.12
N ALA A 68 3.88 4.96 15.24
CA ALA A 68 4.50 5.49 16.46
C ALA A 68 5.99 5.80 16.26
N GLN A 69 6.72 4.99 15.49
CA GLN A 69 8.12 5.25 15.14
C GLN A 69 8.31 6.54 14.32
N GLU A 70 7.31 6.92 13.54
CA GLU A 70 7.30 8.14 12.73
C GLU A 70 6.69 9.35 13.46
N GLY A 71 6.32 9.19 14.74
CA GLY A 71 5.70 10.25 15.54
C GLY A 71 4.25 10.53 15.16
N HIS A 72 3.60 9.56 14.50
CA HIS A 72 2.21 9.63 14.06
C HIS A 72 1.33 8.70 14.89
N HIS A 73 0.04 9.04 14.93
CA HIS A 73 -1.00 8.23 15.56
C HIS A 73 -2.11 8.02 14.53
N GLY A 74 -2.27 6.78 14.08
CA GLY A 74 -3.39 6.34 13.27
C GLY A 74 -4.30 5.40 14.08
N ASN A 75 -5.53 5.23 13.61
CA ASN A 75 -6.47 4.25 14.13
C ASN A 75 -6.72 3.19 13.06
N ILE A 76 -6.32 1.95 13.32
CA ILE A 76 -6.49 0.83 12.37
C ILE A 76 -7.97 0.58 12.04
N GLU A 77 -8.88 0.83 12.97
CA GLU A 77 -10.33 0.64 12.80
C GLU A 77 -10.95 1.67 11.85
N GLU A 78 -10.25 2.78 11.60
CA GLU A 78 -10.68 3.83 10.67
C GLU A 78 -10.12 3.63 9.26
N VAL A 79 -9.25 2.65 9.01
CA VAL A 79 -8.62 2.48 7.71
C VAL A 79 -9.62 1.97 6.67
N ASN A 80 -9.74 2.69 5.56
CA ASN A 80 -10.47 2.21 4.39
C ASN A 80 -9.56 1.31 3.52
N TYR A 81 -9.62 0.00 3.76
CA TYR A 81 -8.80 -0.97 3.04
C TYR A 81 -9.13 -1.08 1.55
N GLU A 82 -10.37 -0.83 1.13
CA GLU A 82 -10.76 -0.85 -0.27
C GLU A 82 -10.06 0.28 -1.04
N GLU A 83 -10.08 1.49 -0.49
CA GLU A 83 -9.35 2.63 -1.06
C GLU A 83 -7.84 2.37 -1.11
N VAL A 84 -7.26 1.82 -0.04
CA VAL A 84 -5.84 1.46 -0.01
C VAL A 84 -5.50 0.47 -1.12
N ALA A 85 -6.30 -0.60 -1.28
CA ALA A 85 -6.07 -1.62 -2.31
C ALA A 85 -6.16 -1.03 -3.73
N GLU A 86 -7.19 -0.22 -4.01
CA GLU A 86 -7.35 0.46 -5.30
C GLU A 86 -6.14 1.34 -5.62
N ARG A 87 -5.65 2.11 -4.64
CA ARG A 87 -4.50 2.99 -4.82
C ARG A 87 -3.20 2.20 -5.03
N LEU A 88 -3.04 1.05 -4.37
CA LEU A 88 -1.89 0.16 -4.59
C LEU A 88 -1.91 -0.48 -5.99
N VAL A 89 -3.08 -0.88 -6.50
CA VAL A 89 -3.22 -1.32 -7.90
C VAL A 89 -2.77 -0.22 -8.85
N ARG A 90 -3.21 1.03 -8.63
CA ARG A 90 -2.77 2.17 -9.44
C ARG A 90 -1.26 2.41 -9.35
N ASN A 91 -0.69 2.28 -8.15
CA ASN A 91 0.75 2.44 -7.92
C ASN A 91 1.59 1.37 -8.63
N ALA A 92 1.06 0.15 -8.79
CA ALA A 92 1.78 -0.94 -9.46
C ALA A 92 2.15 -0.60 -10.91
N TRP A 93 1.32 0.17 -11.61
CA TRP A 93 1.57 0.60 -12.99
C TRP A 93 2.78 1.52 -13.15
N VAL A 94 3.36 2.05 -12.06
CA VAL A 94 4.64 2.76 -12.10
C VAL A 94 5.80 1.83 -12.47
N PHE A 95 5.63 0.52 -12.29
CA PHE A 95 6.64 -0.51 -12.50
C PHE A 95 6.51 -1.26 -13.84
N CYS A 96 5.59 -0.85 -14.70
CA CYS A 96 5.43 -1.35 -16.07
C CYS A 96 6.50 -0.78 -17.01
#